data_AF-A0A8T4W451-F1
#
_entry.id   AF-A0A8T4W451-F1
#
_cell.length_a   1.000
_cell.length_b   1.000
_cell.length_c   1.000
_cell.angle_alpha   90.00
_cell.angle_beta   90.00
_cell.angle_gamma   90.00
#
_symmetry.space_group_name_H-M   'P 1'
#
loop_
_entity.id
_entity.type
_entity.pdbx_description
1 polymer ?
#
loop_
_entity_poly.entity_id
_entity_poly.type
_entity_poly.pdbx_seq_one_letter_code
_entity_poly.pdbx_strand_id
1 'polypeptide(L)' 'ERLELLYKRAMKSICSLLKPGSRAVVGTFSNELKEFDSSQMKHLVSYPLRVHQSLTRWFHVFERRP' A
#
# COMPACT_ATOMS: atom_id res chain seq x y z
N GLU A 1 -11.17 6.89 -14.30
CA GLU A 1 -10.52 5.64 -13.84
C GLU A 1 -10.94 5.33 -12.41
N ARG A 2 -11.09 4.06 -12.02
CA ARG A 2 -11.30 3.67 -10.61
C ARG A 2 -9.96 3.78 -9.87
N LEU A 3 -9.91 4.48 -8.73
CA LEU A 3 -8.71 4.67 -7.89
C LEU A 3 -8.00 3.34 -7.56
N GLU A 4 -8.76 2.25 -7.40
CA GLU A 4 -8.26 0.89 -7.21
C GLU A 4 -7.30 0.43 -8.33
N LEU A 5 -7.61 0.74 -9.59
CA LEU A 5 -6.79 0.38 -10.75
C LEU A 5 -5.46 1.15 -10.75
N LEU A 6 -5.49 2.42 -10.34
CA LEU A 6 -4.29 3.24 -10.20
C LEU A 6 -3.38 2.66 -9.12
N TYR A 7 -3.91 2.38 -7.93
CA TYR A 7 -3.13 1.79 -6.85
C TYR A 7 -2.56 0.42 -7.22
N LYS A 8 -3.34 -0.40 -7.95
CA LYS A 8 -2.87 -1.70 -8.45
C LYS A 8 -1.68 -1.58 -9.40
N ARG A 9 -1.71 -0.63 -10.32
CA ARG A 9 -0.58 -0.38 -11.23
C ARG A 9 0.62 0.17 -10.47
N ALA A 10 0.42 1.16 -9.61
CA ALA A 10 1.49 1.77 -8.81
C ALA A 10 2.20 0.73 -7.92
N MET A 11 1.46 -0.13 -7.24
CA MET A 11 2.03 -1.17 -6.39
C MET A 11 2.83 -2.21 -7.19
N LYS A 12 2.38 -2.58 -8.39
CA LYS A 12 3.18 -3.43 -9.29
C LYS A 12 4.50 -2.77 -9.69
N SER A 13 4.47 -1.48 -10.02
CA SER A 13 5.68 -0.72 -10.35
C SER A 13 6.63 -0.64 -9.16
N ILE A 14 6.14 -0.32 -7.97
CA ILE A 14 6.94 -0.30 -6.73
C ILE A 14 7.56 -1.68 -6.46
N CYS A 15 6.75 -2.75 -6.55
CA CYS A 15 7.20 -4.12 -6.33
C CYS A 15 8.32 -4.54 -7.29
N SER A 16 8.27 -4.10 -8.55
CA SER A 16 9.30 -4.39 -9.55
C SER A 16 10.66 -3.72 -9.26
N LEU A 17 10.65 -2.63 -8.50
CA LEU A 17 11.84 -1.85 -8.15
C LEU A 17 12.43 -2.26 -6.79
N LEU A 18 11.60 -2.78 -5.88
CA LEU A 18 12.04 -3.20 -4.56
C LEU A 18 12.81 -4.52 -4.60
N LYS A 19 13.93 -4.56 -3.89
CA LYS A 19 14.65 -5.81 -3.63
C LYS A 19 13.82 -6.70 -2.67
N PRO A 20 13.93 -8.03 -2.76
CA PRO A 20 13.38 -8.94 -1.77
C PRO A 20 13.70 -8.53 -0.33
N GLY A 21 12.72 -8.62 0.58
CA GLY A 21 12.82 -8.19 1.98
C GLY A 21 12.79 -6.68 2.22
N SER A 22 12.85 -5.86 1.16
CA SER A 22 12.74 -4.40 1.29
C SER A 22 11.30 -3.98 1.55
N ARG A 23 11.13 -2.80 2.16
CA ARG A 23 9.83 -2.29 2.58
C ARG A 23 9.43 -1.03 1.82
N ALA A 24 8.13 -0.86 1.61
CA ALA A 24 7.54 0.37 1.13
C ALA A 24 6.42 0.82 2.07
N VAL A 25 6.30 2.14 2.23
CA VAL A 25 5.20 2.77 2.94
C VAL A 25 4.34 3.50 1.93
N VAL A 26 3.04 3.20 1.92
CA VAL A 26 2.08 3.77 0.97
C VAL A 26 0.96 4.47 1.72
N GLY A 27 0.71 5.73 1.38
CA GLY A 27 -0.37 6.54 1.91
C GLY A 27 -1.61 6.46 1.03
N THR A 28 -2.76 6.12 1.59
CA THR A 28 -4.07 6.07 0.92
C THR A 28 -5.14 6.77 1.74
N PHE A 29 -6.33 6.94 1.17
CA PHE A 29 -7.51 7.45 1.90
C PHE A 29 -8.42 6.34 2.42
N SER A 30 -8.21 5.10 1.99
CA SER A 30 -8.98 3.93 2.42
C SER A 30 -8.07 2.88 3.06
N ASN A 31 -8.66 2.09 3.96
CA ASN A 31 -7.97 0.99 4.64
C ASN A 31 -7.95 -0.32 3.82
N GLU A 32 -8.51 -0.29 2.61
CA GLU A 32 -8.79 -1.48 1.80
C GLU A 32 -7.56 -1.98 1.04
N LEU A 33 -6.49 -1.18 1.00
CA LEU A 33 -5.24 -1.55 0.31
C LEU A 33 -4.51 -2.75 0.96
N LYS A 34 -4.94 -3.22 2.13
CA LYS A 34 -4.33 -4.37 2.82
C LYS A 34 -4.44 -5.67 2.02
N GLU A 35 -5.48 -5.80 1.21
CA GLU A 35 -5.76 -7.02 0.43
C GLU A 35 -5.00 -7.06 -0.90
N PHE A 36 -4.07 -6.11 -1.12
CA PHE A 36 -3.33 -6.01 -2.36
C PHE A 36 -2.29 -7.14 -2.53
N ASP A 37 -2.49 -7.95 -3.58
CA ASP A 37 -1.59 -8.95 -4.15
C ASP A 37 -0.55 -9.54 -3.17
N SER A 38 -1.05 -10.41 -2.29
CA SER A 38 -0.25 -11.09 -1.27
C SER A 38 0.87 -11.96 -1.84
N SER A 39 0.88 -12.25 -3.14
CA SER A 39 1.88 -13.12 -3.75
C SER A 39 3.27 -12.45 -3.80
N GLN A 40 3.31 -11.15 -4.08
CA GLN A 40 4.56 -10.41 -4.24
C GLN A 40 4.87 -9.49 -3.06
N MET A 41 3.85 -8.92 -2.43
CA MET A 41 4.00 -7.98 -1.33
C MET A 41 3.26 -8.52 -0.10
N LYS A 42 3.94 -8.60 1.03
CA LYS A 42 3.34 -8.92 2.32
C LYS A 42 2.94 -7.62 3.01
N HIS A 43 1.65 -7.43 3.24
CA HIS A 43 1.18 -6.37 4.13
C HIS A 43 1.63 -6.67 5.57
N LEU A 44 2.24 -5.70 6.25
CA LEU A 44 2.72 -5.83 7.63
C LEU A 44 1.80 -5.14 8.62
N VAL A 45 1.49 -3.86 8.37
CA VAL A 45 0.72 -3.03 9.31
C VAL A 45 0.09 -1.83 8.60
N SER A 46 -0.99 -1.30 9.17
CA SER A 46 -1.62 -0.05 8.71
C SER A 46 -1.82 0.89 9.89
N TYR A 47 -1.51 2.16 9.69
CA TYR A 47 -1.71 3.21 10.67
C TYR A 47 -2.63 4.31 10.12
N PRO A 48 -3.78 4.57 10.76
CA PRO A 48 -4.61 5.72 10.40
C PRO A 48 -4.05 7.01 10.99
N LEU A 49 -4.06 8.08 10.20
CA LEU A 49 -3.76 9.44 10.62
C LEU A 49 -4.88 10.36 10.14
N ARG A 50 -5.62 10.95 11.07
CA ARG A 50 -6.63 11.96 10.74
C ARG A 50 -5.94 13.25 10.31
N VAL A 51 -6.16 13.68 9.06
CA VAL A 51 -5.58 14.90 8.50
C VAL A 51 -6.49 16.10 8.76
N HIS A 52 -7.80 15.93 8.57
CA HIS A 52 -8.82 16.92 8.92
C HIS A 52 -10.16 16.23 9.25
N GLN A 53 -11.22 17.01 9.49
CA GLN A 53 -12.48 16.48 10.01
C GLN A 53 -13.09 15.33 9.18
N SER A 54 -12.97 15.40 7.86
CA SER A 54 -13.51 14.45 6.89
C SER A 54 -12.45 13.64 6.14
N LEU A 55 -11.17 13.69 6.55
CA LEU A 55 -10.09 12.96 5.88
C LEU A 55 -9.18 12.26 6.86
N THR A 56 -9.09 10.95 6.68
CA THR A 56 -8.12 10.08 7.32
C THR A 56 -7.22 9.50 6.23
N ARG A 57 -5.91 9.65 6.40
CA ARG A 57 -4.92 8.94 5.58
C ARG A 57 -4.50 7.66 6.29
N TRP A 58 -4.43 6.57 5.54
CA TRP A 58 -3.91 5.29 6.02
C TRP A 58 -2.49 5.10 5.47
N PHE A 59 -1.54 4.82 6.36
CA PHE A 59 -0.18 4.47 5.98
C PHE A 59 0.01 2.97 6.12
N HIS A 60 0.17 2.31 4.98
CA HIS A 60 0.34 0.86 4.89
C HIS A 60 1.81 0.53 4.69
N VAL A 61 2.35 -0.37 5.52
CA VAL A 61 3.70 -0.90 5.37
C VAL A 61 3.61 -2.25 4.65
N PHE A 62 4.32 -2.36 3.54
CA PHE A 62 4.47 -3.60 2.78
C PHE A 62 5.92 -4.05 2.76
N GLU A 63 6.14 -5.36 2.73
CA GLU A 63 7.44 -5.99 2.55
C GLU A 63 7.44 -6.84 1.29
N ARG A 64 8.46 -6.65 0.43
CA ARG A 64 8.62 -7.45 -0.79
C ARG A 64 8.95 -8.88 -0.41
N ARG A 65 8.11 -9.83 -0.83
CA ARG A 65 8.40 -11.26 -0.68
C ARG A 65 9.58 -11.66 -1.59
N PRO A 66 10.32 -12.72 -1.24
CA PRO A 66 11.29 -13.34 -2.14
C PRO A 66 10.73 -13.65 -3.52
#